data_AF-H1UYE3-F1
#
_entry.id   AF-H1UYE3-F1
#
_cell.length_a   1.000
_cell.length_b   1.000
_cell.length_c   1.000
_cell.angle_alpha   90.00
_cell.angle_beta   90.00
_cell.angle_gamma   90.00
#
_symmetry.space_group_name_H-M   'P 1'
#
loop_
_entity.id
_entity.type
_entity.pdbx_description
1 polymer ?
#
loop_
_entity_poly.entity_id
_entity_poly.type
_entity_poly.pdbx_seq_one_letter_code
_entity_poly.pdbx_strand_id
1 'polypeptide(L)'
;MGSRLYFGLTGNALSVLQIALVVCPAFILFGYNQAGLGGLLTTEDWVKTFPEIDTVHTTGATKNANSTLQGFVVATFTIGALFGSLSCSWSGNAFGRRNVIFFAGVCTLIGEILECASFHLAQLIVGRLI
;
A
#
# COMPACT_ATOMS: atom_id res chain seq x y z
N MET A 1 -13.70 30.99 25.37
CA MET A 1 -12.66 30.42 24.47
C MET A 1 -13.31 29.24 23.75
N GLY A 2 -13.95 29.50 22.60
CA GLY A 2 -14.86 28.55 21.95
C GLY A 2 -14.11 27.35 21.37
N SER A 3 -14.41 26.15 21.88
CA SER A 3 -14.01 24.91 21.25
C SER A 3 -14.61 24.88 19.84
N ARG A 4 -13.75 24.82 18.80
CA ARG A 4 -14.22 24.58 17.44
C ARG A 4 -14.88 23.19 17.41
N LEU A 5 -16.20 23.16 17.37
CA LEU A 5 -17.00 21.95 17.21
C LEU A 5 -16.76 21.41 15.80
N TYR A 6 -16.01 20.31 15.70
CA TYR A 6 -15.92 19.55 14.45
C TYR A 6 -17.17 18.68 14.37
N PHE A 7 -18.10 18.99 13.46
CA PHE A 7 -19.39 18.30 13.31
C PHE A 7 -20.27 18.24 14.58
N GLY A 8 -20.04 19.12 15.57
CA GLY A 8 -20.84 19.14 16.81
C GLY A 8 -20.36 18.20 17.91
N LEU A 9 -19.23 17.49 17.73
CA LEU A 9 -18.72 16.50 18.69
C LEU A 9 -17.35 16.91 19.27
N THR A 10 -17.15 16.67 20.57
CA THR A 10 -15.88 16.92 21.28
C THR A 10 -15.52 15.72 22.18
N GLY A 11 -14.22 15.46 22.36
CA GLY A 11 -13.74 14.40 23.24
C GLY A 11 -13.84 12.99 22.62
N ASN A 12 -14.24 12.00 23.42
CA ASN A 12 -14.15 10.59 23.05
C ASN A 12 -15.00 10.22 21.80
N ALA A 13 -16.15 10.88 21.63
CA ALA A 13 -17.01 10.68 20.46
C ALA A 13 -16.34 11.10 19.13
N LEU A 14 -15.50 12.14 19.16
CA LEU A 14 -14.74 12.57 17.98
C LEU A 14 -13.62 11.56 17.65
N SER A 15 -12.98 10.98 18.66
CA SER A 15 -11.98 9.92 18.47
C SER A 15 -12.59 8.66 17.86
N VAL A 16 -13.78 8.23 18.32
CA VAL A 16 -14.50 7.09 17.73
C VAL A 16 -14.87 7.35 16.28
N LEU A 17 -15.34 8.56 15.96
CA LEU A 17 -15.68 8.93 14.60
C LEU A 17 -14.45 8.98 13.68
N GLN A 18 -13.31 9.44 14.18
CA GLN A 18 -12.03 9.38 13.44
C GLN A 18 -11.59 7.94 13.17
N ILE A 19 -11.74 7.04 14.15
CA ILE A 19 -11.42 5.62 13.96
C ILE A 19 -12.34 5.04 12.88
N ALA A 20 -13.64 5.28 12.97
CA ALA A 20 -14.62 4.73 12.05
C ALA A 20 -14.47 5.25 10.61
N LEU A 21 -14.22 6.55 10.42
CA LEU A 21 -14.21 7.17 9.10
C LEU A 21 -12.83 7.25 8.43
N VAL A 22 -11.75 7.18 9.20
CA VAL A 22 -10.39 7.32 8.67
C VAL A 22 -9.59 6.04 8.85
N VAL A 23 -9.53 5.52 10.09
CA VAL A 23 -8.66 4.38 10.42
C VAL A 23 -9.20 3.09 9.80
N CYS A 24 -10.49 2.78 9.99
CA CYS A 24 -11.08 1.56 9.45
C CYS A 24 -10.94 1.45 7.92
N PRO A 25 -11.31 2.47 7.10
CA PRO A 25 -11.11 2.40 5.65
C PRO A 25 -9.64 2.27 5.25
N ALA A 26 -8.72 2.94 5.95
CA ALA A 26 -7.29 2.84 5.67
C ALA A 26 -6.75 1.41 5.88
N PHE A 27 -7.19 0.73 6.95
CA PHE A 27 -6.81 -0.67 7.19
C PHE A 27 -7.40 -1.63 6.17
N ILE A 28 -8.64 -1.38 5.72
CA ILE A 28 -9.26 -2.17 4.64
C ILE A 28 -8.47 -2.00 3.33
N LEU A 29 -8.15 -0.76 2.97
CA LEU A 29 -7.37 -0.45 1.77
C LEU A 29 -5.98 -1.11 1.84
N PHE A 30 -5.30 -1.02 3.00
CA PHE A 30 -4.02 -1.68 3.22
C PHE A 30 -4.09 -3.20 3.03
N GLY A 31 -5.13 -3.85 3.57
CA GLY A 31 -5.37 -5.28 3.36
C GLY A 31 -5.63 -5.64 1.90
N TYR A 32 -6.40 -4.80 1.19
CA TYR A 32 -6.65 -4.97 -0.23
C TYR A 32 -5.35 -4.88 -1.05
N ASN A 33 -4.52 -3.87 -0.81
CA ASN A 33 -3.26 -3.68 -1.55
C ASN A 33 -2.22 -4.77 -1.25
N GLN A 34 -2.25 -5.33 -0.04
CA GLN A 34 -1.39 -6.45 0.33
C GLN A 34 -1.79 -7.75 -0.38
N ALA A 35 -3.08 -8.09 -0.37
CA ALA A 35 -3.57 -9.40 -0.84
C ALA A 35 -4.02 -9.40 -2.31
N GLY A 36 -4.41 -8.25 -2.86
CA GLY A 36 -5.03 -8.12 -4.18
C GLY A 36 -4.14 -8.62 -5.31
N LEU A 37 -2.83 -8.39 -5.21
CA LEU A 37 -1.89 -8.79 -6.25
C LEU A 37 -1.87 -10.31 -6.44
N GLY A 38 -2.11 -11.09 -5.37
CA GLY A 38 -2.18 -12.56 -5.44
C GLY A 38 -3.22 -13.10 -6.42
N GLY A 39 -4.33 -12.38 -6.62
CA GLY A 39 -5.36 -12.74 -7.60
C GLY A 39 -4.97 -12.40 -9.05
N LEU A 40 -4.08 -11.43 -9.24
CA LEU A 40 -3.63 -10.98 -10.58
C LEU A 40 -2.51 -11.86 -11.13
N LEU A 41 -1.70 -12.48 -10.27
CA LEU A 41 -0.52 -13.27 -10.66
C LEU A 41 -0.82 -14.43 -11.63
N THR A 42 -2.06 -14.92 -11.66
CA THR A 42 -2.51 -16.03 -12.51
C THR A 42 -3.28 -15.58 -13.76
N THR A 43 -3.52 -14.27 -13.91
CA THR A 43 -4.30 -13.71 -15.03
C THR A 43 -3.44 -13.60 -16.28
N GLU A 44 -3.97 -13.98 -17.45
CA GLU A 44 -3.20 -13.96 -18.70
C GLU A 44 -2.73 -12.55 -19.10
N ASP A 45 -3.51 -11.51 -18.80
CA ASP A 45 -3.13 -10.12 -19.08
C ASP A 45 -1.97 -9.65 -18.20
N TRP A 46 -1.89 -10.15 -16.96
CA TRP A 46 -0.78 -9.89 -16.05
C TRP A 46 0.51 -10.52 -16.55
N VAL A 47 0.43 -11.78 -16.99
CA VAL A 47 1.53 -12.53 -17.57
C VAL A 47 2.07 -11.86 -18.84
N LYS A 48 1.19 -11.36 -19.71
CA LYS A 48 1.60 -10.63 -20.93
C LYS A 48 2.29 -9.31 -20.63
N THR A 49 1.88 -8.62 -19.56
CA THR A 49 2.44 -7.33 -19.15
C THR A 49 3.78 -7.50 -18.42
N PHE A 50 3.92 -8.58 -17.63
CA PHE A 50 5.12 -8.86 -16.83
C PHE A 50 5.64 -10.29 -17.07
N PRO A 51 6.26 -10.57 -18.23
CA PRO A 51 6.77 -11.91 -18.56
C PRO A 51 7.90 -12.38 -17.63
N GLU A 52 8.59 -11.47 -16.95
CA GLU A 52 9.68 -11.75 -16.01
C GLU A 52 9.22 -12.48 -14.73
N ILE A 53 7.94 -12.39 -14.38
CA ILE A 53 7.34 -13.04 -13.19
C ILE A 53 6.30 -14.09 -13.56
N ASP A 54 6.32 -14.56 -14.82
CA ASP A 54 5.42 -15.60 -15.29
C ASP A 54 5.77 -16.96 -14.65
N THR A 55 4.85 -17.48 -13.85
CA THR A 55 4.90 -18.80 -13.23
C THR A 55 3.91 -19.80 -13.85
N VAL A 56 3.12 -19.37 -14.84
CA VAL A 56 2.02 -20.12 -15.46
C VAL A 56 2.51 -20.84 -16.73
N HIS A 57 3.22 -20.16 -17.64
CA HIS A 57 3.71 -20.79 -18.87
C HIS A 57 5.17 -21.26 -18.79
N THR A 58 5.85 -21.02 -17.68
CA THR A 58 7.25 -21.42 -17.48
C THR A 58 7.34 -22.76 -16.73
N THR A 59 8.28 -23.62 -17.15
CA THR A 59 8.52 -24.94 -16.54
C THR A 59 9.99 -25.13 -16.17
N GLY A 60 10.27 -25.99 -15.18
CA GLY A 60 11.64 -26.31 -14.74
C GLY A 60 12.33 -25.19 -13.94
N ALA A 61 13.63 -24.98 -14.17
CA ALA A 61 14.46 -24.05 -13.40
C ALA A 61 14.02 -22.58 -13.54
N THR A 62 13.49 -22.19 -14.71
CA THR A 62 13.00 -20.84 -14.98
C THR A 62 11.78 -20.48 -14.13
N LYS A 63 10.89 -21.46 -13.85
CA LYS A 63 9.75 -21.26 -12.95
C LYS A 63 10.18 -20.94 -11.52
N ASN A 64 11.23 -21.59 -11.03
CA ASN A 64 11.74 -21.32 -9.67
C ASN A 64 12.33 -19.92 -9.55
N ALA A 65 13.05 -19.45 -10.58
CA ALA A 65 13.58 -18.08 -10.61
C ALA A 65 12.44 -17.05 -10.67
N ASN A 66 11.45 -17.24 -11.55
CA ASN A 66 10.31 -16.35 -11.71
C ASN A 66 9.41 -16.32 -10.46
N SER A 67 9.18 -17.47 -9.82
CA SER A 67 8.43 -17.57 -8.56
C SER A 67 9.13 -16.83 -7.42
N THR A 68 10.47 -16.91 -7.36
CA THR A 68 11.24 -16.14 -6.37
C THR A 68 11.11 -14.64 -6.59
N LEU A 69 11.23 -14.18 -7.86
CA LEU A 69 11.03 -12.78 -8.22
C LEU A 69 9.60 -12.30 -7.94
N GLN A 70 8.60 -13.12 -8.24
CA GLN A 70 7.21 -12.84 -7.96
C GLN A 70 6.96 -12.67 -6.45
N GLY A 71 7.48 -13.59 -5.64
CA GLY A 71 7.43 -13.48 -4.17
C GLY A 71 8.12 -12.22 -3.65
N PHE A 72 9.25 -11.82 -4.25
CA PHE A 72 9.95 -10.58 -3.91
C PHE A 72 9.12 -9.33 -4.25
N VAL A 73 8.48 -9.29 -5.43
CA VAL A 73 7.60 -8.19 -5.85
C VAL A 73 6.41 -8.05 -4.88
N VAL A 74 5.79 -9.17 -4.50
CA VAL A 74 4.69 -9.17 -3.52
C VAL A 74 5.18 -8.69 -2.14
N ALA A 75 6.35 -9.15 -1.70
CA ALA A 75 6.94 -8.78 -0.40
C ALA A 75 7.37 -7.31 -0.33
N THR A 76 7.62 -6.66 -1.46
CA THR A 76 8.04 -5.25 -1.52
C THR A 76 7.04 -4.31 -0.84
N PHE A 77 5.74 -4.61 -0.92
CA PHE A 77 4.71 -3.85 -0.21
C PHE A 77 4.89 -3.88 1.32
N THR A 78 5.17 -5.06 1.87
CA THR A 78 5.42 -5.23 3.30
C THR A 78 6.72 -4.54 3.73
N ILE A 79 7.73 -4.55 2.86
CA ILE A 79 9.00 -3.85 3.08
C ILE A 79 8.78 -2.32 3.13
N GLY A 80 8.04 -1.77 2.16
CA GLY A 80 7.65 -0.35 2.16
C GLY A 80 6.90 0.03 3.43
N ALA A 81 5.89 -0.78 3.81
CA ALA A 81 5.12 -0.57 5.04
C ALA A 81 5.99 -0.62 6.32
N LEU A 82 7.00 -1.48 6.38
CA LEU A 82 7.95 -1.53 7.49
C LEU A 82 8.69 -0.20 7.63
N PHE A 83 9.29 0.30 6.55
CA PHE A 83 10.00 1.58 6.55
C PHE A 83 9.06 2.77 6.82
N GLY A 84 7.84 2.73 6.29
CA GLY A 84 6.79 3.72 6.56
C GLY A 84 6.42 3.77 8.04
N SER A 85 6.24 2.61 8.69
CA SER A 85 5.89 2.52 10.12
C SER A 85 7.00 3.04 11.05
N LEU A 86 8.26 2.72 10.72
CA LEU A 86 9.43 3.23 11.43
C LEU A 86 9.53 4.76 11.30
N SER A 87 9.34 5.27 10.08
CA SER A 87 9.36 6.71 9.80
C SER A 87 8.19 7.44 10.50
N CYS A 88 7.02 6.81 10.57
CA CYS A 88 5.82 7.34 11.24
C CYS A 88 6.02 7.51 12.75
N SER A 89 6.83 6.64 13.39
CA SER A 89 7.11 6.75 14.82
C SER A 89 7.85 8.04 15.17
N TRP A 90 8.77 8.49 14.32
CA TRP A 90 9.49 9.74 14.50
C TRP A 90 8.68 10.95 14.02
N SER A 91 8.12 10.89 12.81
CA SER A 91 7.37 12.02 12.22
C SER A 91 6.05 12.30 12.95
N GLY A 92 5.43 11.27 13.52
CA GLY A 92 4.20 11.38 14.33
C GLY A 92 4.38 12.22 15.58
N ASN A 93 5.55 12.14 16.22
CA ASN A 93 5.87 12.96 17.39
C ASN A 93 6.26 14.40 17.02
N ALA A 94 6.93 14.60 15.88
CA ALA A 94 7.42 15.91 15.47
C ALA A 94 6.36 16.80 14.79
N PHE A 95 5.53 16.24 13.90
CA PHE A 95 4.63 17.01 13.02
C PHE A 95 3.13 16.90 13.40
N GLY A 96 2.81 16.05 14.37
CA GLY A 96 1.45 15.80 14.83
C GLY A 96 0.67 14.83 13.93
N ARG A 97 -0.14 13.97 14.55
CA ARG A 97 -0.82 12.83 13.90
C ARG A 97 -1.65 13.20 12.65
N ARG A 98 -2.38 14.31 12.67
CA ARG A 98 -3.28 14.69 11.55
C ARG A 98 -2.51 14.99 10.26
N ASN A 99 -1.41 15.72 10.35
CA ASN A 99 -0.63 16.12 9.18
C ASN A 99 0.11 14.92 8.59
N VAL A 100 0.62 14.04 9.46
CA VAL A 100 1.29 12.79 9.05
C VAL A 100 0.32 11.87 8.32
N ILE A 101 -0.91 11.68 8.82
CA ILE A 101 -1.93 10.86 8.15
C ILE A 101 -2.27 11.43 6.77
N PHE A 102 -2.43 12.74 6.64
CA PHE A 102 -2.75 13.36 5.36
C PHE A 102 -1.59 13.23 4.35
N PHE A 103 -0.36 13.47 4.79
CA PHE A 103 0.83 13.29 3.97
C PHE A 103 1.00 11.83 3.52
N ALA A 104 0.83 10.88 4.45
CA ALA A 104 0.86 9.45 4.12
C ALA A 104 -0.20 9.08 3.08
N GLY A 105 -1.42 9.60 3.20
CA GLY A 105 -2.47 9.38 2.20
C GLY A 105 -2.12 9.93 0.80
N VAL A 106 -1.44 11.06 0.72
CA VAL A 106 -0.95 11.60 -0.55
C VAL A 106 0.16 10.72 -1.14
N CYS A 107 1.10 10.24 -0.32
CA CYS A 107 2.12 9.31 -0.76
C CYS A 107 1.51 8.01 -1.30
N THR A 108 0.58 7.40 -0.55
CA THR A 108 -0.13 6.19 -1.00
C THR A 108 -0.86 6.42 -2.32
N LEU A 109 -1.53 7.57 -2.49
CA LEU A 109 -2.19 7.89 -3.76
C LEU A 109 -1.20 7.92 -4.94
N ILE A 110 0.01 8.47 -4.73
CA ILE A 110 1.05 8.49 -5.76
C ILE A 110 1.54 7.07 -6.08
N GLY A 111 1.74 6.22 -5.06
CA GLY A 111 2.11 4.81 -5.22
C GLY A 111 1.09 4.03 -6.06
N GLU A 112 -0.19 4.15 -5.71
CA GLU A 112 -1.31 3.52 -6.42
C GLU A 112 -1.38 3.93 -7.90
N ILE A 113 -1.21 5.24 -8.18
CA ILE A 113 -1.20 5.74 -9.56
C ILE A 113 -0.03 5.13 -10.34
N LEU A 114 1.14 5.01 -9.70
CA LEU A 114 2.34 4.46 -10.33
C LEU A 114 2.19 2.96 -10.62
N GLU A 115 1.58 2.21 -9.70
CA GLU A 115 1.21 0.80 -9.90
C GLU A 115 0.21 0.64 -11.05
N CYS A 116 -0.87 1.44 -11.04
CA CYS A 116 -1.91 1.38 -12.08
C CYS A 116 -1.39 1.73 -13.48
N ALA A 117 -0.39 2.61 -13.56
CA ALA A 117 0.23 3.03 -14.82
C ALA A 117 1.51 2.24 -15.16
N SER A 118 1.80 1.13 -14.47
CA SER A 118 3.05 0.39 -14.65
C SER A 118 3.03 -0.49 -15.90
N PHE A 119 3.99 -0.26 -16.80
CA PHE A 119 4.27 -1.10 -17.97
C PHE A 119 5.59 -1.89 -17.82
N HIS A 120 6.34 -1.61 -16.75
CA HIS A 120 7.62 -2.24 -16.45
C HIS A 120 7.65 -2.71 -14.99
N LEU A 121 8.32 -3.84 -14.76
CA LEU A 121 8.36 -4.46 -13.44
C LEU A 121 9.00 -3.55 -12.38
N ALA A 122 10.03 -2.80 -12.75
CA ALA A 122 10.67 -1.84 -11.85
C ALA A 122 9.69 -0.73 -11.37
N GLN A 123 8.81 -0.25 -12.26
CA GLN A 123 7.81 0.76 -11.91
C GLN A 123 6.76 0.19 -10.94
N LEU A 124 6.36 -1.06 -11.14
CA LEU A 124 5.47 -1.77 -10.23
C LEU A 124 6.11 -1.95 -8.84
N ILE A 125 7.38 -2.35 -8.77
CA ILE A 125 8.12 -2.47 -7.50
C ILE A 125 8.18 -1.12 -6.76
N VAL A 126 8.50 -0.04 -7.48
CA VAL A 126 8.58 1.29 -6.88
C VAL A 126 7.21 1.76 -6.39
N GLY A 127 6.15 1.54 -7.17
CA GLY A 127 4.77 1.86 -6.77
C GLY A 127 4.39 1.16 -5.46
N ARG A 128 4.71 -0.14 -5.36
CA ARG A 128 4.45 -0.96 -4.17
C ARG A 128 5.23 -0.56 -2.93
N LEU A 129 6.36 0.10 -3.10
CA LEU A 129 7.21 0.51 -1.98
C LEU A 129 6.73 1.81 -1.32
N ILE A 130 5.99 2.64 -2.05
CA ILE A 130 5.51 3.97 -1.63
C ILE A 130 4.23 3.84 -0.79
#